data_AF-A0A7W1Z6X7-F1
#
_entry.id   AF-A0A7W1Z6X7-F1
#
_cell.length_a   1.000
_cell.length_b   1.000
_cell.length_c   1.000
_cell.angle_alpha   90.00
_cell.angle_beta   90.00
_cell.angle_gamma   90.00
#
_symmetry.space_group_name_H-M   'P 1'
#
loop_
_entity.id
_entity.type
_entity.pdbx_description
1 polymer ?
#
loop_
_entity_poly.entity_id
_entity_poly.type
_entity_poly.pdbx_seq_one_letter_code
_entity_poly.pdbx_strand_id
1 'polypeptide(L)'
;MKKLLLLCVFIGVVCFSKAQTNVYHPFPNDSLVWLQELVLSDGMPYYYINQMSGDTTIGSFLYKKLYTSNWFTSPFYNPSTTSVYYSGAIRQDIPNKKVYRLNTSGPEFLLYDFDLSVGDTAHYDASGDTIFVAGIDSVLVNGVYHKSFTFTNAWSAMGFVPGDLIEGVGNSVGLDAWHRYRFEGANNLWCFSHKSVQQYPAGSSMTCAMTVGISDIKDGEIFLTVMPNPTSADVILSVGCDDSYSIEVKNTIGESVFSKTNMRLTESTIDLSNY
;
A
#
# COMPACT_ATOMS: atom_id res chain seq x y z
N MET A 1 -3.04 -56.57 -27.82
CA MET A 1 -2.91 -55.31 -28.57
C MET A 1 -3.98 -54.27 -28.19
N LYS A 2 -5.29 -54.58 -28.19
CA LYS A 2 -6.35 -53.61 -27.78
C LYS A 2 -6.24 -53.10 -26.34
N LYS A 3 -5.79 -53.95 -25.39
CA LYS A 3 -5.58 -53.55 -23.98
C LYS A 3 -4.37 -52.61 -23.77
N LEU A 4 -3.37 -52.67 -24.66
CA LEU A 4 -2.19 -51.80 -24.59
C LEU A 4 -2.52 -50.40 -25.12
N LEU A 5 -3.41 -50.32 -26.12
CA LEU A 5 -3.89 -49.06 -26.69
C LEU A 5 -4.72 -48.23 -25.70
N LEU A 6 -5.55 -48.89 -24.86
CA LEU A 6 -6.32 -48.21 -23.80
C LEU A 6 -5.42 -47.61 -22.70
N LEU A 7 -4.29 -48.26 -22.40
CA LEU A 7 -3.34 -47.77 -21.39
C LEU A 7 -2.61 -46.51 -21.87
N CYS A 8 -2.26 -46.43 -23.16
CA CYS A 8 -1.62 -45.26 -23.75
C CYS A 8 -2.56 -44.04 -23.82
N VAL A 9 -3.86 -44.25 -24.06
CA VAL A 9 -4.87 -43.17 -24.06
C VAL A 9 -5.06 -42.61 -22.66
N PHE A 10 -5.01 -43.44 -21.62
CA PHE A 10 -5.15 -42.98 -20.23
C PHE A 10 -3.93 -42.17 -19.75
N ILE A 11 -2.71 -42.56 -20.15
CA ILE A 11 -1.47 -41.84 -19.80
C ILE A 11 -1.34 -40.50 -20.54
N GLY A 12 -1.83 -40.39 -21.78
CA GLY A 12 -1.80 -39.15 -22.55
C GLY A 12 -2.72 -38.04 -22.00
N VAL A 13 -3.79 -38.39 -21.28
CA VAL A 13 -4.74 -37.42 -20.70
C VAL A 13 -4.21 -36.81 -19.39
N VAL A 14 -3.35 -37.52 -18.64
CA VAL A 14 -2.82 -37.02 -17.35
C VAL A 14 -1.70 -35.98 -17.53
N CYS A 15 -1.09 -35.87 -18.72
CA CYS A 15 0.06 -34.99 -18.94
C CYS A 15 -0.30 -33.55 -19.35
N PHE A 16 -1.57 -33.20 -19.52
CA PHE A 16 -1.99 -31.87 -19.97
C PHE A 16 -2.98 -31.13 -19.05
N SER A 17 -3.30 -31.67 -17.87
CA SER A 17 -4.10 -30.93 -16.91
C SER A 17 -3.22 -29.94 -16.13
N LYS A 18 -3.14 -28.69 -16.58
CA LYS A 18 -2.81 -27.53 -15.71
C LYS A 18 -4.00 -27.14 -14.82
N ALA A 19 -4.82 -28.11 -14.43
CA ALA A 19 -6.03 -27.87 -13.67
C ALA A 19 -5.69 -28.02 -12.19
N GLN A 20 -5.63 -26.88 -11.51
CA GLN A 20 -5.50 -26.70 -10.06
C GLN A 20 -4.11 -26.95 -9.48
N THR A 21 -3.33 -25.88 -9.42
CA THR A 21 -2.53 -25.65 -8.24
C THR A 21 -3.00 -24.33 -7.66
N ASN A 22 -3.68 -24.39 -6.51
CA ASN A 22 -4.00 -23.27 -5.62
C ASN A 22 -2.67 -22.72 -5.06
N VAL A 23 -1.84 -22.19 -5.95
CA VAL A 23 -0.57 -21.57 -5.61
C VAL A 23 -0.89 -20.19 -5.15
N TYR A 24 -0.42 -19.85 -3.96
CA TYR A 24 -0.55 -18.50 -3.46
C TYR A 24 0.13 -17.52 -4.43
N HIS A 25 -0.60 -16.50 -4.86
CA HIS A 25 -0.05 -15.41 -5.68
C HIS A 25 0.32 -14.22 -4.77
N PRO A 26 1.61 -14.04 -4.39
CA PRO A 26 2.03 -12.88 -3.61
C PRO A 26 1.92 -11.59 -4.43
N PHE A 27 2.04 -10.44 -3.77
CA PHE A 27 2.16 -9.18 -4.48
C PHE A 27 3.44 -9.19 -5.33
N PRO A 28 3.40 -8.68 -6.57
CA PRO A 28 4.62 -8.44 -7.32
C PRO A 28 5.57 -7.55 -6.51
N ASN A 29 6.87 -7.84 -6.55
CA ASN A 29 7.84 -7.25 -5.62
C ASN A 29 8.32 -5.83 -6.02
N ASP A 30 7.74 -5.24 -7.07
CA ASP A 30 8.17 -3.96 -7.63
C ASP A 30 7.04 -3.28 -8.42
N SER A 31 7.12 -1.96 -8.56
CA SER A 31 6.38 -1.17 -9.55
C SER A 31 4.88 -1.44 -9.61
N LEU A 32 4.23 -1.51 -8.45
CA LEU A 32 2.78 -1.65 -8.33
C LEU A 32 2.11 -0.28 -8.25
N VAL A 33 0.94 -0.16 -8.87
CA VAL A 33 0.12 1.06 -8.83
C VAL A 33 -1.33 0.68 -8.63
N TRP A 34 -2.00 1.32 -7.66
CA TRP A 34 -3.44 1.24 -7.43
C TRP A 34 -4.05 2.62 -7.68
N LEU A 35 -4.93 2.72 -8.67
CA LEU A 35 -5.80 3.88 -8.90
C LEU A 35 -7.18 3.56 -8.31
N GLN A 36 -7.58 4.36 -7.33
CA GLN A 36 -8.81 4.16 -6.58
C GLN A 36 -9.62 5.45 -6.49
N GLU A 37 -10.93 5.29 -6.33
CA GLU A 37 -11.87 6.37 -6.12
C GLU A 37 -12.55 6.19 -4.78
N LEU A 38 -12.76 7.31 -4.12
CA LEU A 38 -13.55 7.48 -2.92
C LEU A 38 -14.61 8.53 -3.22
N VAL A 39 -15.88 8.19 -3.10
CA VAL A 39 -16.99 9.14 -3.10
C VAL A 39 -17.46 9.28 -1.67
N LEU A 40 -17.46 10.51 -1.16
CA LEU A 40 -17.96 10.84 0.17
C LEU A 40 -19.45 11.22 0.10
N SER A 41 -20.07 11.44 1.26
CA SER A 41 -21.49 11.82 1.36
C SER A 41 -21.87 13.14 0.67
N ASP A 42 -20.88 13.94 0.26
CA ASP A 42 -21.09 15.15 -0.56
C ASP A 42 -21.29 14.82 -2.06
N GLY A 43 -21.18 13.54 -2.44
CA GLY A 43 -21.26 13.06 -3.81
C GLY A 43 -20.04 13.39 -4.66
N MET A 44 -19.00 13.99 -4.09
CA MET A 44 -17.81 14.38 -4.83
C MET A 44 -16.83 13.20 -4.90
N PRO A 45 -16.28 12.89 -6.09
CA PRO A 45 -15.27 11.86 -6.23
C PRO A 45 -13.87 12.41 -5.90
N TYR A 46 -13.16 11.63 -5.09
CA TYR A 46 -11.78 11.82 -4.68
C TYR A 46 -10.96 10.68 -5.28
N TYR A 47 -9.97 11.00 -6.10
CA TYR A 47 -9.11 10.00 -6.72
C TYR A 47 -7.79 9.92 -5.99
N TYR A 48 -7.30 8.70 -5.81
CA TYR A 48 -6.01 8.41 -5.19
C TYR A 48 -5.24 7.46 -6.08
N ILE A 49 -3.94 7.71 -6.20
CA ILE A 49 -2.99 6.71 -6.65
C ILE A 49 -2.05 6.38 -5.52
N ASN A 50 -1.90 5.08 -5.27
CA ASN A 50 -0.83 4.53 -4.46
C ASN A 50 0.18 3.84 -5.38
N GLN A 51 1.47 4.14 -5.21
CA GLN A 51 2.56 3.52 -5.95
C GLN A 51 3.55 2.89 -4.98
N MET A 52 3.83 1.61 -5.21
CA MET A 52 4.90 0.90 -4.53
C MET A 52 6.17 0.98 -5.38
N SER A 53 7.19 1.68 -4.88
CA SER A 53 8.43 1.90 -5.62
C SER A 53 9.62 2.10 -4.67
N GLY A 54 10.72 1.39 -4.92
CA GLY A 54 11.93 1.50 -4.11
C GLY A 54 11.88 0.72 -2.80
N ASP A 55 13.07 0.39 -2.30
CA ASP A 55 13.25 -0.41 -1.09
C ASP A 55 13.55 0.50 0.11
N THR A 56 13.19 0.04 1.30
CA THR A 56 13.61 0.64 2.57
C THR A 56 13.72 -0.42 3.65
N THR A 57 14.62 -0.23 4.59
CA THR A 57 14.78 -1.11 5.75
C THR A 57 14.35 -0.35 7.00
N ILE A 58 13.41 -0.91 7.75
CA ILE A 58 12.90 -0.31 8.99
C ILE A 58 12.98 -1.37 10.08
N GLY A 59 13.80 -1.11 11.10
CA GLY A 59 14.19 -2.13 12.06
C GLY A 59 14.93 -3.29 11.37
N SER A 60 14.42 -4.50 11.52
CA SER A 60 14.97 -5.73 10.92
C SER A 60 14.26 -6.17 9.64
N PHE A 61 13.24 -5.44 9.18
CA PHE A 61 12.40 -5.86 8.06
C PHE A 61 12.67 -5.02 6.82
N LEU A 62 12.63 -5.67 5.65
CA LEU A 62 12.70 -5.03 4.34
C LEU A 62 11.28 -4.71 3.87
N TYR A 63 11.08 -3.48 3.46
CA TYR A 63 9.82 -2.97 2.92
C TYR A 63 10.02 -2.37 1.54
N LYS A 64 8.91 -2.20 0.83
CA LYS A 64 8.79 -1.34 -0.33
C LYS A 64 8.19 -0.01 0.09
N LYS A 65 8.77 1.11 -0.34
CA LYS A 65 8.21 2.43 -0.07
C LYS A 65 6.88 2.58 -0.82
N LEU A 66 5.94 3.24 -0.17
CA LEU A 66 4.63 3.58 -0.70
C LEU A 66 4.53 5.09 -0.87
N TYR A 67 4.13 5.52 -2.06
CA TYR A 67 3.90 6.90 -2.41
C TYR A 67 2.45 7.10 -2.75
N THR A 68 1.86 8.20 -2.32
CA THR A 68 0.47 8.54 -2.57
C THR A 68 0.37 9.88 -3.27
N SER A 69 -0.58 9.97 -4.20
CA SER A 69 -1.04 11.22 -4.80
C SER A 69 -2.56 11.22 -4.80
N ASN A 70 -3.17 12.37 -4.60
CA ASN A 70 -4.61 12.52 -4.58
C ASN A 70 -5.06 13.80 -5.27
N TRP A 71 -6.25 13.77 -5.86
CA TRP A 71 -6.84 14.92 -6.52
C TRP A 71 -8.36 14.83 -6.60
N PHE A 72 -8.94 15.99 -6.90
CA PHE A 72 -10.37 16.18 -7.06
C PHE A 72 -10.62 16.49 -8.55
N THR A 73 -11.86 16.36 -9.01
CA THR A 73 -12.41 16.83 -10.32
C THR A 73 -12.40 15.88 -11.52
N SER A 74 -11.50 14.91 -11.62
CA SER A 74 -11.43 14.04 -12.82
C SER A 74 -10.81 12.68 -12.53
N PRO A 75 -11.28 11.57 -13.14
CA PRO A 75 -10.62 10.27 -13.01
C PRO A 75 -9.25 10.21 -13.71
N PHE A 76 -8.92 11.22 -14.53
CA PHE A 76 -7.64 11.28 -15.23
C PHE A 76 -6.58 11.96 -14.36
N TYR A 77 -5.47 11.27 -14.17
CA TYR A 77 -4.31 11.81 -13.45
C TYR A 77 -3.69 12.98 -14.22
N ASN A 78 -3.50 14.12 -13.54
CA ASN A 78 -2.76 15.27 -14.06
C ASN A 78 -1.50 15.53 -13.22
N PRO A 79 -0.30 15.16 -13.69
CA PRO A 79 0.93 15.35 -12.92
C PRO A 79 1.27 16.82 -12.62
N SER A 80 0.72 17.76 -13.39
CA SER A 80 1.03 19.20 -13.23
C SER A 80 0.35 19.84 -12.03
N THR A 81 -0.66 19.17 -11.47
CA THR A 81 -1.50 19.71 -10.39
C THR A 81 -1.58 18.77 -9.19
N THR A 82 -0.80 17.69 -9.18
CA THR A 82 -0.91 16.64 -8.17
C THR A 82 0.43 16.36 -7.52
N SER A 83 0.47 16.54 -6.20
CA SER A 83 1.66 16.28 -5.39
C SER A 83 1.74 14.81 -5.02
N VAL A 84 2.90 14.21 -5.24
CA VAL A 84 3.23 12.87 -4.76
C VAL A 84 3.99 13.00 -3.44
N TYR A 85 3.62 12.22 -2.43
CA TYR A 85 4.30 12.20 -1.15
C TYR A 85 4.49 10.77 -0.64
N TYR A 86 5.54 10.55 0.15
CA TYR A 86 5.76 9.29 0.83
C TYR A 86 4.67 9.07 1.88
N SER A 87 3.94 7.96 1.80
CA SER A 87 2.79 7.65 2.66
C SER A 87 3.00 6.43 3.55
N GLY A 88 4.16 5.78 3.46
CA GLY A 88 4.51 4.65 4.30
C GLY A 88 5.29 3.58 3.55
N ALA A 89 5.23 2.35 4.05
CA ALA A 89 5.91 1.21 3.45
C ALA A 89 5.07 -0.06 3.56
N ILE A 90 5.21 -0.98 2.60
CA ILE A 90 4.51 -2.27 2.56
C ILE A 90 5.53 -3.40 2.56
N ARG A 91 5.26 -4.46 3.30
CA ARG A 91 6.01 -5.72 3.21
C ARG A 91 5.06 -6.90 3.13
N GLN A 92 5.57 -8.01 2.62
CA GLN A 92 4.85 -9.28 2.58
C GLN A 92 5.63 -10.37 3.31
N ASP A 93 4.92 -11.13 4.13
CA ASP A 93 5.36 -12.38 4.71
C ASP A 93 4.80 -13.52 3.84
N ILE A 94 5.59 -13.91 2.82
CA ILE A 94 5.15 -14.89 1.82
C ILE A 94 4.84 -16.26 2.44
N PRO A 95 5.66 -16.82 3.35
CA PRO A 95 5.35 -18.10 4.01
C PRO A 95 4.00 -18.10 4.74
N ASN A 96 3.67 -17.00 5.42
CA ASN A 96 2.42 -16.86 6.17
C ASN A 96 1.28 -16.21 5.38
N LYS A 97 1.52 -15.86 4.10
CA LYS A 97 0.56 -15.22 3.18
C LYS A 97 -0.05 -13.92 3.74
N LYS A 98 0.74 -13.12 4.44
CA LYS A 98 0.29 -11.86 5.06
C LYS A 98 0.97 -10.66 4.43
N VAL A 99 0.24 -9.56 4.32
CA VAL A 99 0.76 -8.26 3.87
C VAL A 99 0.61 -7.28 5.02
N TYR A 100 1.67 -6.55 5.30
CA TYR A 100 1.73 -5.56 6.37
C TYR A 100 2.01 -4.19 5.79
N ARG A 101 1.42 -3.17 6.41
CA ARG A 101 1.66 -1.76 6.08
C ARG A 101 2.14 -1.00 7.29
N LEU A 102 3.11 -0.13 7.08
CA LEU A 102 3.59 0.85 8.02
C LEU A 102 3.22 2.25 7.51
N ASN A 103 2.49 3.02 8.30
CA ASN A 103 2.22 4.43 8.01
C ASN A 103 3.39 5.32 8.44
N THR A 104 3.50 6.52 7.89
CA THR A 104 4.61 7.46 8.20
C THR A 104 4.75 7.81 9.67
N SER A 105 3.66 7.82 10.44
CA SER A 105 3.63 8.23 11.85
C SER A 105 2.99 7.19 12.79
N GLY A 106 2.74 5.97 12.31
CA GLY A 106 2.00 4.94 13.04
C GLY A 106 2.73 3.60 13.16
N PRO A 107 2.25 2.70 14.02
CA PRO A 107 2.77 1.34 14.08
C PRO A 107 2.45 0.59 12.78
N GLU A 108 3.20 -0.48 12.55
CA GLU A 108 2.84 -1.45 11.52
C GLU A 108 1.51 -2.13 11.87
N PHE A 109 0.69 -2.39 10.86
CA PHE A 109 -0.54 -3.16 10.99
C PHE A 109 -0.66 -4.21 9.89
N LEU A 110 -1.43 -5.26 10.17
CA LEU A 110 -1.78 -6.28 9.20
C LEU A 110 -2.72 -5.65 8.17
N LEU A 111 -2.24 -5.53 6.93
CA LEU A 111 -3.03 -5.01 5.82
C LEU A 111 -3.91 -6.11 5.23
N TYR A 112 -3.37 -7.29 4.96
CA TYR A 112 -4.13 -8.42 4.40
C TYR A 112 -3.68 -9.76 4.95
N ASP A 113 -4.63 -10.68 5.09
CA ASP A 113 -4.40 -12.10 5.40
C ASP A 113 -4.99 -12.95 4.28
N PHE A 114 -4.14 -13.69 3.56
CA PHE A 114 -4.55 -14.58 2.48
C PHE A 114 -4.53 -16.06 2.89
N ASP A 115 -4.36 -16.36 4.17
CA ASP A 115 -4.47 -17.73 4.72
C ASP A 115 -5.83 -18.00 5.37
N LEU A 116 -6.85 -17.23 4.99
CA LEU A 116 -8.21 -17.34 5.50
C LEU A 116 -8.98 -18.52 4.89
N SER A 117 -9.93 -19.06 5.64
CA SER A 117 -10.92 -20.06 5.23
C SER A 117 -12.34 -19.49 5.31
N VAL A 118 -13.29 -20.11 4.62
CA VAL A 118 -14.71 -19.73 4.72
C VAL A 118 -15.18 -19.85 6.17
N GLY A 119 -15.80 -18.79 6.68
CA GLY A 119 -16.22 -18.66 8.08
C GLY A 119 -15.22 -17.96 9.00
N ASP A 120 -13.97 -17.76 8.56
CA ASP A 120 -12.98 -17.03 9.35
C ASP A 120 -13.29 -15.54 9.41
N THR A 121 -12.86 -14.91 10.51
CA THR A 121 -12.87 -13.45 10.67
C THR A 121 -11.66 -12.84 9.95
N ALA A 122 -11.90 -11.92 9.03
CA ALA A 122 -10.87 -11.32 8.19
C ALA A 122 -10.36 -9.98 8.72
N HIS A 123 -11.26 -9.13 9.22
CA HIS A 123 -10.93 -7.76 9.62
C HIS A 123 -11.93 -7.22 10.65
N TYR A 124 -11.42 -6.36 11.53
CA TYR A 124 -12.21 -5.50 12.42
C TYR A 124 -12.02 -4.07 11.96
N ASP A 125 -13.10 -3.43 11.49
CA ASP A 125 -13.01 -2.02 11.19
C ASP A 125 -13.05 -1.18 12.48
N ALA A 126 -12.61 0.07 12.39
CA ALA A 126 -12.62 1.00 13.52
C ALA A 126 -14.05 1.32 14.05
N SER A 127 -15.09 0.95 13.31
CA SER A 127 -16.49 1.08 13.73
C SER A 127 -17.00 -0.12 14.53
N GLY A 128 -16.16 -1.15 14.72
CA GLY A 128 -16.50 -2.39 15.43
C GLY A 128 -17.23 -3.41 14.55
N ASP A 129 -17.28 -3.20 13.24
CA ASP A 129 -17.80 -4.17 12.28
C ASP A 129 -16.83 -5.35 12.16
N THR A 130 -17.38 -6.56 12.11
CA THR A 130 -16.63 -7.79 11.93
C THR A 130 -16.93 -8.36 10.55
N ILE A 131 -15.88 -8.47 9.74
CA ILE A 131 -15.96 -9.01 8.39
C ILE A 131 -15.59 -10.49 8.40
N PHE A 132 -16.43 -11.32 7.81
CA PHE A 132 -16.23 -12.77 7.71
C PHE A 132 -16.08 -13.21 6.26
N VAL A 133 -15.29 -14.26 6.02
CA VAL A 133 -15.19 -14.88 4.70
C VAL A 133 -16.50 -15.62 4.39
N ALA A 134 -17.25 -15.12 3.42
CA ALA A 134 -18.48 -15.72 2.94
C ALA A 134 -18.22 -16.80 1.88
N GLY A 135 -17.17 -16.60 1.07
CA GLY A 135 -16.83 -17.50 -0.01
C GLY A 135 -15.43 -17.28 -0.52
N ILE A 136 -14.89 -18.29 -1.19
CA ILE A 136 -13.61 -18.25 -1.87
C ILE A 136 -13.82 -18.77 -3.28
N ASP A 137 -13.45 -17.96 -4.27
CA ASP A 137 -13.48 -18.31 -5.68
C ASP A 137 -12.19 -17.79 -6.35
N SER A 138 -12.27 -17.46 -7.63
CA SER A 138 -11.17 -17.06 -8.46
C SER A 138 -11.56 -15.90 -9.37
N VAL A 139 -10.61 -15.02 -9.63
CA VAL A 139 -10.76 -13.89 -10.54
C VAL A 139 -9.59 -13.83 -11.50
N LEU A 140 -9.84 -13.41 -12.74
CA LEU A 140 -8.82 -13.32 -13.76
C LEU A 140 -7.99 -12.04 -13.56
N VAL A 141 -6.69 -12.21 -13.32
CA VAL A 141 -5.70 -11.12 -13.21
C VAL A 141 -4.60 -11.41 -14.23
N ASN A 142 -4.43 -10.50 -15.20
CA ASN A 142 -3.43 -10.66 -16.27
C ASN A 142 -3.43 -12.04 -16.97
N GLY A 143 -4.62 -12.60 -17.22
CA GLY A 143 -4.78 -13.91 -17.88
C GLY A 143 -4.52 -15.14 -16.99
N VAL A 144 -4.27 -14.96 -15.69
CA VAL A 144 -4.12 -16.04 -14.70
C VAL A 144 -5.22 -15.92 -13.65
N TYR A 145 -5.75 -17.04 -13.19
CA TYR A 145 -6.74 -17.04 -12.11
C TYR A 145 -6.06 -16.90 -10.75
N HIS A 146 -6.46 -15.88 -10.01
CA HIS A 146 -6.02 -15.61 -8.64
C HIS A 146 -7.16 -15.91 -7.67
N LYS A 147 -6.85 -16.35 -6.45
CA LYS A 147 -7.88 -16.58 -5.43
C LYS A 147 -8.52 -15.25 -5.02
N SER A 148 -9.85 -15.25 -4.94
CA SER A 148 -10.66 -14.12 -4.48
C SER A 148 -11.49 -14.53 -3.27
N PHE A 149 -11.41 -13.75 -2.20
CA PHE A 149 -12.15 -13.93 -0.97
C PHE A 149 -13.30 -12.92 -0.96
N THR A 150 -14.52 -13.43 -1.00
CA THR A 150 -15.72 -12.60 -0.84
C THR A 150 -16.12 -12.60 0.62
N PHE A 151 -16.46 -11.43 1.11
CA PHE A 151 -16.81 -11.26 2.51
C PHE A 151 -18.27 -10.87 2.73
N THR A 152 -18.69 -11.03 3.97
CA THR A 152 -19.98 -10.58 4.49
C THR A 152 -19.79 -9.97 5.87
N ASN A 153 -20.78 -9.20 6.29
CA ASN A 153 -20.90 -8.63 7.63
C ASN A 153 -22.37 -8.57 8.06
N ALA A 154 -22.64 -8.07 9.26
CA ALA A 154 -24.01 -7.93 9.78
C ALA A 154 -24.91 -7.01 8.94
N TRP A 155 -24.31 -6.15 8.12
CA TRP A 155 -24.98 -5.10 7.34
C TRP A 155 -25.09 -5.43 5.85
N SER A 156 -24.57 -6.57 5.40
CA SER A 156 -24.52 -6.94 3.98
C SER A 156 -25.92 -7.05 3.36
N ALA A 157 -26.92 -7.47 4.15
CA ALA A 157 -28.33 -7.51 3.74
C ALA A 157 -28.92 -6.12 3.45
N MET A 158 -28.32 -5.06 3.95
CA MET A 158 -28.71 -3.67 3.70
C MET A 158 -27.87 -3.03 2.57
N GLY A 159 -27.09 -3.82 1.83
CA GLY A 159 -26.26 -3.37 0.72
C GLY A 159 -24.86 -2.89 1.10
N PHE A 160 -24.47 -2.99 2.37
CA PHE A 160 -23.15 -2.60 2.85
C PHE A 160 -22.17 -3.78 2.73
N VAL A 161 -21.74 -4.03 1.49
CA VAL A 161 -20.92 -5.20 1.16
C VAL A 161 -19.44 -4.81 1.21
N PRO A 162 -18.60 -5.56 1.95
CA PRO A 162 -17.15 -5.39 1.88
C PRO A 162 -16.62 -5.66 0.46
N GLY A 163 -15.47 -5.08 0.12
CA GLY A 163 -14.79 -5.43 -1.12
C GLY A 163 -14.10 -6.79 -1.03
N ASP A 164 -14.08 -7.54 -2.13
CA ASP A 164 -13.34 -8.79 -2.24
C ASP A 164 -11.84 -8.56 -2.04
N LEU A 165 -11.17 -9.50 -1.36
CA LEU A 165 -9.71 -9.53 -1.24
C LEU A 165 -9.15 -10.49 -2.29
N ILE A 166 -8.19 -10.05 -3.10
CA ILE A 166 -7.67 -10.81 -4.25
C ILE A 166 -6.17 -11.00 -4.10
N GLU A 167 -5.71 -12.25 -4.14
CA GLU A 167 -4.28 -12.57 -4.07
C GLU A 167 -3.50 -11.81 -5.16
N GLY A 168 -2.35 -11.23 -4.81
CA GLY A 168 -1.51 -10.49 -5.75
C GLY A 168 -2.01 -9.09 -6.15
N VAL A 169 -3.22 -8.70 -5.74
CA VAL A 169 -3.84 -7.40 -6.05
C VAL A 169 -4.17 -6.60 -4.79
N GLY A 170 -4.76 -7.23 -3.76
CA GLY A 170 -5.31 -6.55 -2.59
C GLY A 170 -6.83 -6.46 -2.64
N ASN A 171 -7.43 -5.45 -1.99
CA ASN A 171 -8.88 -5.30 -1.94
C ASN A 171 -9.44 -4.63 -3.20
N SER A 172 -10.56 -5.16 -3.71
CA SER A 172 -11.27 -4.68 -4.90
C SER A 172 -11.88 -3.28 -4.75
N VAL A 173 -11.84 -2.67 -3.57
CA VAL A 173 -12.31 -1.31 -3.33
C VAL A 173 -11.19 -0.30 -3.04
N GLY A 174 -9.93 -0.74 -3.07
CA GLY A 174 -8.75 0.12 -2.87
C GLY A 174 -7.69 -0.54 -2.00
N LEU A 175 -6.51 0.08 -1.90
CA LEU A 175 -5.39 -0.49 -1.15
C LEU A 175 -5.66 -0.61 0.35
N ASP A 176 -6.33 0.36 0.96
CA ASP A 176 -6.63 0.35 2.40
C ASP A 176 -8.12 0.26 2.72
N ALA A 177 -8.96 0.35 1.69
CA ALA A 177 -10.40 0.30 1.84
C ALA A 177 -10.85 -1.16 1.97
N TRP A 178 -11.73 -1.40 2.94
CA TRP A 178 -12.37 -2.70 3.15
C TRP A 178 -13.85 -2.72 2.78
N HIS A 179 -14.48 -1.55 2.74
CA HIS A 179 -15.92 -1.39 2.51
C HIS A 179 -16.17 -0.51 1.31
N ARG A 180 -17.22 -0.82 0.53
CA ARG A 180 -17.91 0.19 -0.26
C ARG A 180 -18.68 1.08 0.74
N TYR A 181 -18.45 2.40 0.71
CA TYR A 181 -18.99 3.31 1.73
C TYR A 181 -20.50 3.13 1.97
N ARG A 182 -20.91 3.47 3.19
CA ARG A 182 -22.30 3.43 3.62
C ARG A 182 -23.03 4.66 3.08
N PHE A 183 -24.08 4.49 2.27
CA PHE A 183 -25.04 5.51 1.80
C PHE A 183 -24.40 6.76 1.15
N GLU A 184 -24.70 7.01 -0.14
CA GLU A 184 -24.19 8.17 -0.91
C GLU A 184 -22.66 8.26 -1.09
N GLY A 185 -21.90 7.28 -0.61
CA GLY A 185 -20.47 7.13 -0.88
C GLY A 185 -20.14 5.83 -1.61
N ALA A 186 -18.94 5.76 -2.17
CA ALA A 186 -18.42 4.58 -2.88
C ALA A 186 -16.90 4.48 -2.71
N ASN A 187 -16.37 3.26 -2.68
CA ASN A 187 -14.94 3.01 -2.85
C ASN A 187 -14.76 2.03 -3.99
N ASN A 188 -13.90 2.35 -4.95
CA ASN A 188 -13.66 1.51 -6.11
C ASN A 188 -12.16 1.44 -6.42
N LEU A 189 -11.64 0.23 -6.64
CA LEU A 189 -10.36 0.04 -7.31
C LEU A 189 -10.61 0.06 -8.83
N TRP A 190 -10.25 1.16 -9.47
CA TRP A 190 -10.44 1.34 -10.90
C TRP A 190 -9.36 0.66 -11.74
N CYS A 191 -8.14 0.65 -11.21
CA CYS A 191 -7.02 0.02 -11.89
C CYS A 191 -5.95 -0.41 -10.89
N PHE A 192 -5.42 -1.60 -11.13
CA PHE A 192 -4.19 -2.15 -10.56
C PHE A 192 -3.25 -2.51 -11.70
N SER A 193 -2.01 -2.05 -11.62
CA SER A 193 -0.99 -2.33 -12.62
C SER A 193 0.32 -2.77 -12.00
N HIS A 194 1.06 -3.57 -12.76
CA HIS A 194 2.42 -3.98 -12.45
C HIS A 194 3.29 -3.64 -13.66
N LYS A 195 4.40 -2.93 -13.43
CA LYS A 195 5.33 -2.48 -14.50
C LYS A 195 4.60 -1.73 -15.61
N SER A 196 3.70 -0.83 -15.21
CA SER A 196 2.87 0.00 -16.11
C SER A 196 1.90 -0.79 -17.01
N VAL A 197 1.72 -2.09 -16.79
CA VAL A 197 0.70 -2.91 -17.46
C VAL A 197 -0.46 -3.12 -16.50
N GLN A 198 -1.65 -2.65 -16.88
CA GLN A 198 -2.87 -2.91 -16.13
C GLN A 198 -3.16 -4.41 -16.09
N GLN A 199 -3.35 -4.93 -14.87
CA GLN A 199 -3.60 -6.35 -14.63
C GLN A 199 -5.00 -6.62 -14.11
N TYR A 200 -5.61 -5.65 -13.41
CA TYR A 200 -6.95 -5.76 -12.83
C TYR A 200 -7.60 -4.37 -12.73
N PRO A 201 -8.94 -4.24 -12.85
CA PRO A 201 -9.86 -5.25 -13.33
C PRO A 201 -9.69 -5.48 -14.84
N ALA A 202 -10.01 -6.70 -15.28
CA ALA A 202 -9.97 -7.06 -16.69
C ALA A 202 -10.95 -6.18 -17.50
N GLY A 203 -10.46 -5.56 -18.57
CA GLY A 203 -11.29 -4.75 -19.46
C GLY A 203 -11.68 -3.36 -18.92
N SER A 204 -11.11 -2.90 -17.79
CA SER A 204 -11.31 -1.52 -17.36
C SER A 204 -10.74 -0.55 -18.39
N SER A 205 -11.52 0.48 -18.72
CA SER A 205 -11.14 1.57 -19.64
C SER A 205 -10.25 2.63 -18.98
N MET A 206 -9.98 2.50 -17.68
CA MET A 206 -9.26 3.47 -16.88
C MET A 206 -7.80 3.06 -16.70
N THR A 207 -6.87 3.91 -17.10
CA THR A 207 -5.43 3.60 -17.06
C THR A 207 -4.82 3.96 -15.72
N CYS A 208 -4.01 3.06 -15.14
CA CYS A 208 -3.15 3.30 -13.95
C CYS A 208 -2.01 4.30 -14.21
N ALA A 209 -2.10 5.13 -15.25
CA ALA A 209 -0.99 5.93 -15.73
C ALA A 209 -0.66 7.06 -14.75
N MET A 210 0.44 6.89 -13.99
CA MET A 210 1.19 8.02 -13.48
C MET A 210 2.34 8.33 -14.43
N THR A 211 2.36 9.56 -14.93
CA THR A 211 3.53 10.12 -15.61
C THR A 211 4.43 10.74 -14.55
N VAL A 212 5.08 9.92 -13.72
CA VAL A 212 6.06 10.41 -12.75
C VAL A 212 7.39 9.71 -12.98
N GLY A 213 8.31 10.42 -13.64
CA GLY A 213 9.67 10.39 -13.15
C GLY A 213 9.59 11.02 -11.76
N ILE A 214 9.49 10.20 -10.71
CA ILE A 214 9.75 10.69 -9.36
C ILE A 214 11.16 11.25 -9.46
N SER A 215 11.31 12.57 -9.39
CA SER A 215 12.62 13.14 -9.08
C SER A 215 12.93 12.58 -7.70
N ASP A 216 13.82 11.59 -7.65
CA ASP A 216 14.44 11.21 -6.39
C ASP A 216 14.85 12.52 -5.71
N ILE A 217 14.52 12.68 -4.43
CA ILE A 217 15.23 13.66 -3.60
C ILE A 217 16.67 13.21 -3.73
N LYS A 218 17.46 13.94 -4.51
CA LYS A 218 18.84 13.55 -4.73
C LYS A 218 19.49 13.59 -3.36
N ASP A 219 20.12 12.50 -2.96
CA ASP A 219 21.03 12.51 -1.81
C ASP A 219 21.93 13.75 -1.94
N GLY A 220 21.78 14.70 -1.01
CA GLY A 220 22.46 16.01 -1.05
C GLY A 220 21.59 17.27 -0.98
N GLU A 221 20.26 17.19 -1.09
CA GLU A 221 19.38 18.38 -0.96
C GLU A 221 18.96 18.72 0.48
N ILE A 222 19.12 17.76 1.40
CA ILE A 222 18.97 18.00 2.84
C ILE A 222 20.28 17.59 3.52
N PHE A 223 21.01 18.55 4.08
CA PHE A 223 22.17 18.26 4.91
C PHE A 223 21.98 18.85 6.31
N LEU A 224 22.27 18.04 7.32
CA LEU A 224 22.32 18.44 8.73
C LEU A 224 23.76 18.25 9.20
N THR A 225 24.41 19.35 9.59
CA THR A 225 25.75 19.32 10.18
C THR A 225 25.64 19.73 11.64
N VAL A 226 26.21 18.92 12.54
CA VAL A 226 26.18 19.14 13.99
C VAL A 226 27.62 19.22 14.48
N MET A 227 28.06 20.40 14.90
CA MET A 227 29.45 20.60 15.34
C MET A 227 29.56 21.56 16.53
N PRO A 228 30.50 21.31 17.47
CA PRO A 228 31.23 20.06 17.65
C PRO A 228 30.32 18.95 18.25
N ASN A 229 30.52 17.72 17.81
CA ASN A 229 29.92 16.52 18.43
C ASN A 229 31.01 15.43 18.51
N PRO A 230 31.42 14.98 19.72
CA PRO A 230 30.88 15.31 21.05
C PRO A 230 31.27 16.70 21.57
N THR A 231 30.43 17.29 22.43
CA THR A 231 30.72 18.55 23.14
C THR A 231 29.97 18.57 24.48
N SER A 232 30.48 19.36 25.43
CA SER A 232 29.79 19.71 26.68
C SER A 232 29.38 21.19 26.71
N ALA A 233 29.40 21.84 25.55
CA ALA A 233 29.17 23.27 25.35
C ALA A 233 28.24 23.47 24.13
N ASP A 234 28.26 24.67 23.54
CA ASP A 234 27.42 25.02 22.39
C ASP A 234 27.51 24.02 21.24
N VAL A 235 26.36 23.72 20.64
CA VAL A 235 26.23 22.94 19.40
C VAL A 235 25.75 23.87 18.30
N ILE A 236 26.47 23.88 17.19
CA ILE A 236 26.07 24.55 15.97
C ILE A 236 25.35 23.53 15.09
N LEU A 237 24.09 23.84 14.76
CA LEU A 237 23.31 23.14 13.77
C LEU A 237 23.29 23.96 12.47
N SER A 238 23.82 23.39 11.39
CA SER A 238 23.63 23.91 10.04
C SER A 238 22.69 22.98 9.28
N VAL A 239 21.61 23.53 8.75
CA VAL A 239 20.63 22.82 7.93
C VAL A 239 20.56 23.46 6.57
N GLY A 240 20.92 22.72 5.52
CA GLY A 240 20.59 23.12 4.15
C GLY A 240 19.35 22.38 3.71
N CYS A 241 18.27 23.11 3.42
CA CYS A 241 17.04 22.58 2.86
C CYS A 241 16.28 23.72 2.16
N ASP A 242 15.78 23.48 0.94
CA ASP A 242 14.96 24.44 0.19
C ASP A 242 13.48 24.40 0.61
N ASP A 243 13.08 23.35 1.33
CA ASP A 243 11.72 23.10 1.82
C ASP A 243 11.52 23.48 3.30
N SER A 244 10.26 23.45 3.74
CA SER A 244 9.91 23.59 5.16
C SER A 244 10.38 22.39 5.97
N TYR A 245 11.04 22.63 7.12
CA TYR A 245 11.49 21.57 8.02
C TYR A 245 11.21 21.90 9.49
N SER A 246 11.27 20.87 10.34
CA SER A 246 11.28 20.97 11.80
C SER A 246 12.54 20.34 12.38
N ILE A 247 13.05 20.93 13.46
CA ILE A 247 14.18 20.42 14.23
C ILE A 247 13.69 20.14 15.65
N GLU A 248 14.00 18.95 16.17
CA GLU A 248 13.74 18.55 17.55
C GLU A 248 15.01 17.92 18.14
N VAL A 249 15.42 18.36 19.33
CA VAL A 249 16.54 17.79 20.10
C VAL A 249 15.97 17.11 21.33
N LYS A 250 16.38 15.87 21.58
CA LYS A 250 15.96 15.07 22.74
C LYS A 250 17.13 14.67 23.61
N ASN A 251 16.92 14.62 24.92
CA ASN A 251 17.88 14.02 25.85
C ASN A 251 17.87 12.49 25.75
N THR A 252 18.77 11.82 26.49
CA THR A 252 18.93 10.35 26.45
C THR A 252 17.73 9.57 26.98
N ILE A 253 16.79 10.23 27.65
CA ILE A 253 15.52 9.65 28.12
C ILE A 253 14.33 10.00 27.21
N GLY A 254 14.57 10.69 26.09
CA GLY A 254 13.57 10.97 25.05
C GLY A 254 12.74 12.24 25.27
N GLU A 255 13.05 13.05 26.28
CA GLU A 255 12.40 14.33 26.51
C GLU A 255 12.92 15.38 25.53
N SER A 256 12.02 16.15 24.91
CA SER A 256 12.38 17.24 24.01
C SER A 256 12.97 18.41 24.79
N VAL A 257 14.24 18.72 24.52
CA VAL A 257 14.96 19.87 25.11
C VAL A 257 14.94 21.10 24.20
N PHE A 258 14.71 20.92 22.89
CA PHE A 258 14.57 22.00 21.92
C PHE A 258 13.66 21.58 20.77
N SER A 259 12.78 22.46 20.29
CA SER A 259 11.94 22.20 19.11
C SER A 259 11.63 23.50 18.34
N LYS A 260 11.68 23.44 17.01
CA LYS A 260 11.43 24.61 16.15
C LYS A 260 10.98 24.18 14.73
N THR A 261 10.07 24.92 14.12
CA THR A 261 9.42 24.55 12.83
C THR A 261 9.43 25.71 11.83
N ASN A 262 9.50 25.41 10.52
CA ASN A 262 9.29 26.32 9.39
C ASN A 262 10.22 27.54 9.33
N MET A 263 11.52 27.35 9.45
CA MET A 263 12.48 28.43 9.27
C MET A 263 13.38 28.19 8.06
N ARG A 264 13.83 29.26 7.40
CA ARG A 264 15.05 29.22 6.59
C ARG A 264 16.22 29.54 7.52
N LEU A 265 16.88 28.51 8.06
CA LEU A 265 18.07 28.67 8.89
C LEU A 265 19.23 28.17 8.05
N THR A 266 20.12 29.06 7.66
CA THR A 266 21.42 28.63 7.12
C THR A 266 22.31 28.11 8.24
N GLU A 267 22.24 28.71 9.43
CA GLU A 267 22.96 28.30 10.64
C GLU A 267 22.15 28.68 11.90
N SER A 268 22.13 27.81 12.91
CA SER A 268 21.57 28.09 14.24
C SER A 268 22.46 27.52 15.34
N THR A 269 22.77 28.36 16.32
CA THR A 269 23.49 27.95 17.52
C THR A 269 22.48 27.55 18.59
N ILE A 270 22.63 26.34 19.12
CA ILE A 270 21.87 25.85 20.27
C ILE A 270 22.84 25.67 21.42
N ASP A 271 22.58 26.41 22.50
CA ASP A 271 23.28 26.22 23.76
C ASP A 271 22.72 24.99 24.48
N LEU A 272 23.55 23.98 24.66
CA LEU A 272 23.23 22.74 25.38
C LEU A 272 23.87 22.68 26.78
N SER A 273 24.49 23.76 27.26
CA SER A 273 25.23 23.78 28.53
C SER A 273 24.38 23.50 29.78
N ASN A 274 23.06 23.57 29.65
CA ASN A 274 22.11 23.35 30.76
C ASN A 274 21.40 21.99 30.71
N TYR A 275 21.82 21.06 29.83
CA TYR A 275 21.19 19.75 29.63
C TYR A 275 22.15 18.58 29.81
#